data_AF-A0A345DPG7-F1
#
_entry.id   AF-A0A345DPG7-F1
#
_cell.length_a   1.000
_cell.length_b   1.000
_cell.length_c   1.000
_cell.angle_alpha   90.00
_cell.angle_beta   90.00
_cell.angle_gamma   90.00
#
_symmetry.space_group_name_H-M   'P 1'
#
loop_
_entity.id
_entity.type
_entity.pdbx_description
1 polymer ?
#
loop_
_entity_poly.entity_id
_entity_poly.type
_entity_poly.pdbx_seq_one_letter_code
_entity_poly.pdbx_strand_id
1 'polypeptide(L)'
;MIKSDLETIIEHDFQMLMQKHKIKNINFKYFKKRYIFLNFILVVITFLLWFLLLAIIMGIPVSFLKGLLELGIVGKIILVFSSLVTLSLGIWLFTKYYQAAKLQKIIMQELPFEKFYQIGLNALAKKQYQIVTITQKFNLFPRMGVPNTKDLKEDYVINFYENDINYSFGTLTRREVNGWGKDEEVTYTRYPYLTLDVKQMPELVATIKAMHTFLKIFKTRDNTTLESTEFEKMFAVNANDQILIRKLLTPKVIVNLIELAKEETKIPTMYFDDGSLTIVFDNYFVNSFDDPQGRLLGFYFIGTYQDILTNIIDVIHQDIEWLLTVLQWVLVYDFR
;
A
#
# COMPACT_ATOMS: atom_id res chain seq x y z
N MET A 1 -14.62 -21.27 -12.82
CA MET A 1 -14.05 -21.39 -14.18
C MET A 1 -13.37 -20.10 -14.68
N ILE A 2 -13.34 -19.01 -13.90
CA ILE A 2 -12.81 -17.69 -14.32
C ILE A 2 -11.38 -17.42 -13.77
N LYS A 3 -11.03 -18.07 -12.65
CA LYS A 3 -9.69 -18.00 -12.06
C LYS A 3 -8.58 -18.44 -13.04
N SER A 4 -8.87 -19.34 -13.98
CA SER A 4 -7.86 -19.89 -14.89
C SER A 4 -7.35 -18.90 -15.93
N ASP A 5 -8.16 -17.93 -16.37
CA ASP A 5 -7.76 -17.08 -17.51
C ASP A 5 -6.83 -15.95 -17.06
N LEU A 6 -7.12 -15.32 -15.91
CA LEU A 6 -6.24 -14.32 -15.30
C LEU A 6 -4.91 -14.94 -14.88
N GLU A 7 -4.96 -16.08 -14.19
CA GLU A 7 -3.75 -16.82 -13.78
C GLU A 7 -2.89 -17.17 -14.99
N THR A 8 -3.47 -17.79 -16.02
CA THR A 8 -2.73 -18.19 -17.24
C THR A 8 -2.07 -17.00 -17.93
N ILE A 9 -2.75 -15.85 -18.03
CA ILE A 9 -2.20 -14.66 -18.68
C ILE A 9 -1.07 -14.04 -17.86
N ILE A 10 -1.24 -13.94 -16.53
CA ILE A 10 -0.18 -13.45 -15.63
C ILE A 10 1.03 -14.37 -15.72
N GLU A 11 0.83 -15.70 -15.64
CA GLU A 11 1.89 -16.69 -15.76
C GLU A 11 2.65 -16.56 -17.08
N HIS A 12 1.94 -16.46 -18.20
CA HIS A 12 2.53 -16.29 -19.52
C HIS A 12 3.37 -15.01 -19.63
N ASP A 13 2.80 -13.86 -19.28
CA ASP A 13 3.47 -12.56 -19.43
C ASP A 13 4.66 -12.45 -18.45
N PHE A 14 4.55 -13.06 -17.26
CA PHE A 14 5.65 -13.16 -16.31
C PHE A 14 6.79 -14.05 -16.83
N GLN A 15 6.48 -15.23 -17.39
CA GLN A 15 7.50 -16.11 -18.00
C GLN A 15 8.20 -15.42 -19.18
N MET A 16 7.45 -14.74 -20.04
CA MET A 16 8.00 -13.95 -21.16
C MET A 16 8.97 -12.88 -20.68
N LEU A 17 8.62 -12.14 -19.62
CA LEU A 17 9.49 -11.13 -19.01
C LEU A 17 10.80 -11.75 -18.50
N MET A 18 10.69 -12.90 -17.84
CA MET A 18 11.86 -13.60 -17.29
C MET A 18 12.80 -14.10 -18.38
N GLN A 19 12.25 -14.63 -19.48
CA GLN A 19 13.02 -15.06 -20.64
C GLN A 19 13.72 -13.87 -21.32
N LYS A 20 13.01 -12.76 -21.53
CA LYS A 20 13.53 -11.53 -22.13
C LYS A 20 14.78 -11.01 -21.42
N HIS A 21 14.76 -11.01 -20.09
CA HIS A 21 15.89 -10.54 -19.26
C HIS A 21 16.90 -11.63 -18.91
N LYS A 22 16.78 -12.83 -19.51
CA LYS A 22 17.66 -14.00 -19.30
C LYS A 22 17.83 -14.34 -17.82
N ILE A 23 16.78 -14.17 -17.04
CA ILE A 23 16.83 -14.38 -15.60
C ILE A 23 16.73 -15.88 -15.33
N LYS A 24 17.82 -16.47 -14.84
CA LYS A 24 17.86 -17.87 -14.41
C LYS A 24 18.12 -17.94 -12.91
N ASN A 25 17.31 -18.71 -12.18
CA ASN A 25 17.54 -19.09 -10.79
C ASN A 25 17.76 -17.93 -9.80
N ILE A 26 17.02 -16.83 -9.94
CA ILE A 26 17.04 -15.75 -8.94
C ILE A 26 16.04 -16.08 -7.84
N ASN A 27 16.53 -16.01 -6.60
CA ASN A 27 15.76 -16.25 -5.40
C ASN A 27 15.73 -14.95 -4.59
N PHE A 28 14.55 -14.48 -4.27
CA PHE A 28 14.31 -13.25 -3.53
C PHE A 28 14.45 -13.43 -2.02
N LYS A 29 14.93 -14.60 -1.56
CA LYS A 29 15.28 -14.84 -0.15
C LYS A 29 16.18 -13.77 0.44
N TYR A 30 17.02 -13.13 -0.37
CA TYR A 30 17.97 -12.10 0.08
C TYR A 30 17.28 -10.80 0.54
N PHE A 31 15.99 -10.62 0.26
CA PHE A 31 15.18 -9.55 0.86
C PHE A 31 14.74 -9.84 2.30
N LYS A 32 14.86 -11.08 2.80
CA LYS A 32 14.53 -11.36 4.20
C LYS A 32 15.47 -10.59 5.12
N LYS A 33 14.92 -9.96 6.17
CA LYS A 33 15.66 -9.20 7.20
C LYS A 33 16.93 -9.91 7.68
N ARG A 34 16.89 -11.24 7.84
CA ARG A 34 18.05 -12.05 8.24
C ARG A 34 19.28 -11.92 7.33
N TYR A 35 19.10 -11.83 6.01
CA TYR A 35 20.23 -11.73 5.08
C TYR A 35 20.80 -10.32 5.00
N ILE A 36 19.94 -9.31 5.16
CA ILE A 36 20.35 -7.91 5.30
C ILE A 36 21.19 -7.76 6.59
N PHE A 37 20.69 -8.30 7.71
CA PHE A 37 21.40 -8.31 8.98
C PHE A 37 22.70 -9.12 8.94
N LEU A 38 22.70 -10.28 8.27
CA LEU A 38 23.92 -11.06 8.06
C LEU A 38 24.96 -10.27 7.25
N ASN A 39 24.55 -9.56 6.21
CA ASN A 39 25.45 -8.72 5.43
C ASN A 39 26.04 -7.59 6.29
N PHE A 40 25.21 -6.95 7.12
CA PHE A 40 25.68 -5.94 8.07
C PHE A 40 26.70 -6.51 9.07
N ILE A 41 26.43 -7.68 9.67
CA ILE A 41 27.38 -8.36 10.55
C ILE A 41 28.68 -8.66 9.83
N LEU A 42 28.63 -9.16 8.60
CA LEU A 42 29.83 -9.46 7.82
C LEU A 42 30.67 -8.19 7.59
N VAL A 43 30.04 -7.06 7.25
CA VAL A 43 30.73 -5.77 7.08
C VAL A 43 31.39 -5.33 8.39
N VAL A 44 30.71 -5.45 9.54
CA VAL A 44 31.28 -5.12 10.85
C VAL A 44 32.47 -6.02 11.19
N ILE A 45 32.35 -7.34 10.98
CA ILE A 45 33.44 -8.30 11.21
C ILE A 45 34.62 -7.98 10.29
N THR A 46 34.38 -7.74 9.01
CA THR A 46 35.43 -7.39 8.05
C THR A 46 36.12 -6.09 8.48
N PHE A 47 35.38 -5.04 8.87
CA PHE A 47 35.96 -3.79 9.37
C PHE A 47 36.82 -4.01 10.61
N LEU A 48 36.35 -4.80 11.58
CA LEU A 48 37.12 -5.16 12.77
C LEU A 48 38.41 -5.92 12.41
N LEU A 49 38.35 -6.87 11.48
CA LEU A 49 39.54 -7.60 11.00
C LEU A 49 40.56 -6.67 10.33
N TRP A 50 40.10 -5.73 9.50
CA TRP A 50 40.98 -4.72 8.88
C TRP A 50 41.58 -3.76 9.91
N PHE A 51 40.81 -3.33 10.91
CA PHE A 51 41.30 -2.51 12.01
C PHE A 51 42.40 -3.23 12.82
N LEU A 52 42.17 -4.51 13.15
CA LEU A 52 43.16 -5.35 13.82
C LEU A 52 44.44 -5.49 12.99
N LEU A 53 44.30 -5.70 11.67
CA LEU A 53 45.42 -5.82 10.75
C LEU A 53 46.25 -4.51 10.69
N LEU A 54 45.58 -3.36 10.60
CA LEU A 54 46.23 -2.04 10.61
C LEU A 54 46.94 -1.75 11.94
N ALA A 55 46.31 -2.08 13.07
CA ALA A 55 46.92 -1.91 14.39
C ALA A 55 48.20 -2.75 14.55
N ILE A 56 48.19 -3.98 14.02
CA ILE A 56 49.38 -4.86 13.98
C ILE A 56 50.48 -4.27 13.08
N ILE A 57 50.15 -3.73 11.91
CA ILE A 57 51.12 -3.13 10.97
C ILE A 57 51.74 -1.85 11.57
N MET A 58 50.93 -1.00 12.18
CA MET A 58 51.38 0.27 12.75
C MET A 58 52.05 0.13 14.14
N GLY A 59 52.07 -1.08 14.70
CA GLY A 59 52.67 -1.34 16.01
C GLY A 59 51.98 -0.60 17.16
N ILE A 60 50.68 -0.32 17.02
CA ILE A 60 49.93 0.46 18.02
C ILE A 60 49.77 -0.42 19.28
N PRO A 61 50.31 0.00 20.44
CA PRO A 61 50.26 -0.79 21.67
C PRO A 61 48.89 -0.60 22.32
N VAL A 62 47.89 -1.33 21.84
CA VAL A 62 46.60 -1.41 22.53
C VAL A 62 46.66 -2.58 23.51
N SER A 63 46.38 -2.32 24.79
CA SER A 63 46.54 -3.30 25.88
C SER A 63 45.77 -4.61 25.66
N PHE A 64 44.61 -4.57 25.00
CA PHE A 64 43.83 -5.77 24.64
C PHE A 64 44.39 -6.54 23.44
N LEU A 65 45.26 -5.92 22.62
CA LEU A 65 45.90 -6.53 21.44
C LEU A 65 47.22 -7.24 21.77
N LYS A 66 47.69 -7.21 23.02
CA LYS A 66 49.01 -7.74 23.42
C LYS A 66 49.20 -9.22 23.04
N GLY A 67 48.17 -10.06 23.24
CA GLY A 67 48.18 -11.47 22.81
C GLY A 67 48.00 -11.68 21.30
N LEU A 68 47.50 -10.68 20.57
CA LEU A 68 47.36 -10.68 19.10
C LEU A 68 48.64 -10.19 18.41
N LEU A 69 49.43 -9.32 19.06
CA LEU A 69 50.74 -8.87 18.60
C LEU A 69 51.81 -9.99 18.70
N GLU A 70 51.60 -10.96 19.58
CA GLU A 70 52.40 -12.19 19.70
C GLU A 70 52.04 -13.25 18.64
N LEU A 71 51.04 -13.00 17.79
CA LEU A 71 50.77 -13.88 16.65
C LEU A 71 51.98 -13.88 15.72
N GLY A 72 52.64 -15.04 15.65
CA GLY A 72 53.65 -15.31 14.64
C GLY A 72 53.09 -15.15 13.22
N ILE A 73 53.96 -15.29 12.22
CA ILE A 73 53.63 -15.13 10.79
C ILE A 73 52.35 -15.90 10.41
N VAL A 74 52.16 -17.10 10.96
CA VAL A 74 50.98 -17.95 10.74
C VAL A 74 49.68 -17.26 11.15
N GLY A 75 49.64 -16.60 12.31
CA GLY A 75 48.43 -15.91 12.79
C GLY A 75 48.06 -14.69 11.95
N LYS A 76 49.07 -13.96 11.46
CA LYS A 76 48.87 -12.83 10.53
C LYS A 76 48.28 -13.31 9.20
N ILE A 77 48.77 -14.43 8.68
CA ILE A 77 48.25 -15.07 7.46
C ILE A 77 46.78 -15.47 7.65
N ILE A 78 46.43 -16.13 8.77
CA ILE A 78 45.04 -16.50 9.08
C ILE A 78 44.14 -15.27 9.09
N LEU A 79 44.56 -14.19 9.72
CA LEU A 79 43.78 -12.96 9.83
C LEU A 79 43.51 -12.32 8.44
N VAL A 80 44.52 -12.27 7.57
CA VAL A 80 44.37 -11.85 6.17
C VAL A 80 43.35 -12.73 5.45
N PHE A 81 43.48 -14.06 5.51
CA PHE A 81 42.56 -14.98 4.84
C PHE A 81 41.12 -14.85 5.38
N SER A 82 40.93 -14.75 6.69
CA SER A 82 39.60 -14.52 7.29
C SER A 82 38.98 -13.21 6.83
N SER A 83 39.77 -12.14 6.69
CA SER A 83 39.27 -10.86 6.17
C SER A 83 38.82 -10.97 4.70
N LEU A 84 39.56 -11.70 3.87
CA LEU A 84 39.23 -11.91 2.46
C LEU A 84 37.99 -12.78 2.29
N VAL A 85 37.83 -13.82 3.12
CA VAL A 85 36.66 -14.69 3.11
C VAL A 85 35.40 -13.92 3.51
N THR A 86 35.46 -13.16 4.61
CA THR A 86 34.31 -12.36 5.07
C THR A 86 33.92 -11.27 4.08
N LEU A 87 34.90 -10.58 3.49
CA LEU A 87 34.68 -9.59 2.44
C LEU A 87 34.03 -10.23 1.21
N SER A 88 34.53 -11.38 0.76
CA SER A 88 34.02 -12.10 -0.41
C SER A 88 32.57 -12.57 -0.19
N LEU A 89 32.24 -13.06 1.00
CA LEU A 89 30.87 -13.42 1.38
C LEU A 89 29.93 -12.20 1.41
N GLY A 90 30.39 -11.07 1.95
CA GLY A 90 29.66 -9.81 1.96
C GLY A 90 29.37 -9.30 0.55
N ILE A 91 30.39 -9.24 -0.31
CA ILE A 91 30.25 -8.86 -1.72
C ILE A 91 29.26 -9.79 -2.44
N TRP A 92 29.35 -11.10 -2.19
CA TRP A 92 28.44 -12.07 -2.79
C TRP A 92 26.99 -11.83 -2.37
N LEU A 93 26.71 -11.64 -1.07
CA LEU A 93 25.37 -11.34 -0.57
C LEU A 93 24.84 -10.01 -1.12
N PHE A 94 25.67 -8.97 -1.13
CA PHE A 94 25.31 -7.66 -1.67
C PHE A 94 24.96 -7.75 -3.16
N THR A 95 25.76 -8.48 -3.94
CA THR A 95 25.49 -8.71 -5.36
C THR A 95 24.16 -9.44 -5.57
N LYS A 96 23.85 -10.44 -4.74
CA LYS A 96 22.58 -11.17 -4.80
C LYS A 96 21.37 -10.30 -4.41
N TYR A 97 21.52 -9.46 -3.39
CA TYR A 97 20.51 -8.46 -3.03
C TYR A 97 20.25 -7.48 -4.17
N TYR A 98 21.32 -6.91 -4.75
CA TYR A 98 21.19 -5.95 -5.85
C TYR A 98 20.54 -6.57 -7.10
N GLN A 99 20.87 -7.82 -7.43
CA GLN A 99 20.21 -8.57 -8.50
C GLN A 99 18.71 -8.74 -8.24
N ALA A 100 18.31 -9.07 -7.00
CA ALA A 100 16.91 -9.19 -6.63
C ALA A 100 16.16 -7.84 -6.70
N ALA A 101 16.79 -6.75 -6.26
CA ALA A 101 16.23 -5.40 -6.36
C ALA A 101 16.07 -4.90 -7.79
N LYS A 102 17.06 -5.17 -8.65
CA LYS A 102 16.94 -4.90 -10.08
C LYS A 102 15.76 -5.67 -10.69
N LEU A 103 15.60 -6.93 -10.31
CA LEU A 103 14.52 -7.77 -10.82
C LEU A 103 13.14 -7.30 -10.34
N GLN A 104 12.99 -6.98 -9.05
CA GLN A 104 11.77 -6.37 -8.53
C GLN A 104 11.40 -5.13 -9.35
N LYS A 105 12.37 -4.25 -9.63
CA LYS A 105 12.13 -3.05 -10.44
C LYS A 105 11.65 -3.40 -11.86
N ILE A 106 12.26 -4.39 -12.51
CA ILE A 106 11.84 -4.85 -13.85
C ILE A 106 10.41 -5.38 -13.81
N ILE A 107 10.07 -6.22 -12.84
CA ILE A 107 8.72 -6.77 -12.67
C ILE A 107 7.70 -5.64 -12.49
N MET A 108 8.00 -4.68 -11.62
CA MET A 108 7.12 -3.54 -11.35
C MET A 108 6.96 -2.57 -12.53
N GLN A 109 7.89 -2.56 -13.50
CA GLN A 109 7.89 -1.60 -14.61
C GLN A 109 7.43 -2.19 -15.94
N GLU A 110 7.67 -3.48 -16.18
CA GLU A 110 7.41 -4.10 -17.47
C GLU A 110 6.20 -5.04 -17.49
N LEU A 111 5.69 -5.45 -16.33
CA LEU A 111 4.42 -6.19 -16.31
C LEU A 111 3.25 -5.26 -16.62
N PRO A 112 2.31 -5.69 -17.47
CA PRO A 112 1.14 -4.90 -17.82
C PRO A 112 0.04 -5.02 -16.75
N PHE A 113 0.26 -4.43 -15.57
CA PHE A 113 -0.68 -4.54 -14.45
C PHE A 113 -2.08 -4.02 -14.80
N GLU A 114 -2.19 -2.93 -15.56
CA GLU A 114 -3.50 -2.42 -16.02
C GLU A 114 -4.30 -3.49 -16.75
N LYS A 115 -3.66 -4.28 -17.62
CA LYS A 115 -4.29 -5.39 -18.34
C LYS A 115 -4.76 -6.47 -17.36
N PHE A 116 -3.94 -6.83 -16.38
CA PHE A 116 -4.29 -7.86 -15.39
C PHE A 116 -5.49 -7.45 -14.54
N TYR A 117 -5.50 -6.21 -14.02
CA TYR A 117 -6.64 -5.71 -13.27
C TYR A 117 -7.88 -5.59 -14.14
N GLN A 118 -7.75 -5.19 -15.42
CA GLN A 118 -8.88 -5.09 -16.34
C GLN A 118 -9.53 -6.46 -16.59
N ILE A 119 -8.72 -7.50 -16.79
CA ILE A 119 -9.20 -8.88 -16.96
C ILE A 119 -9.96 -9.32 -15.72
N GLY A 120 -9.37 -9.14 -14.54
CA GLY A 120 -9.99 -9.56 -13.29
C GLY A 120 -11.25 -8.76 -12.95
N LEU A 121 -11.30 -7.45 -13.25
CA LEU A 121 -12.52 -6.66 -13.12
C LEU A 121 -13.61 -7.14 -14.08
N ASN A 122 -13.30 -7.38 -15.36
CA ASN A 122 -14.28 -7.88 -16.33
C ASN A 122 -14.84 -9.25 -15.95
N ALA A 123 -14.04 -10.04 -15.25
CA ALA A 123 -14.40 -11.36 -14.75
C ALA A 123 -15.40 -11.33 -13.59
N LEU A 124 -15.29 -10.34 -12.69
CA LEU A 124 -16.02 -10.31 -11.42
C LEU A 124 -17.08 -9.20 -11.32
N ALA A 125 -16.91 -8.09 -12.04
CA ALA A 125 -17.80 -6.96 -11.98
C ALA A 125 -19.08 -7.19 -12.80
N LYS A 126 -20.24 -6.78 -12.24
CA LYS A 126 -21.51 -6.76 -12.99
C LYS A 126 -21.58 -5.60 -13.99
N LYS A 127 -20.87 -4.51 -13.70
CA LYS A 127 -20.77 -3.32 -14.56
C LYS A 127 -19.46 -3.35 -15.33
N GLN A 128 -19.44 -2.68 -16.49
CA GLN A 128 -18.24 -2.51 -17.30
C GLN A 128 -17.44 -1.30 -16.81
N TYR A 129 -16.40 -1.57 -16.02
CA TYR A 129 -15.40 -0.58 -15.64
C TYR A 129 -14.21 -0.65 -16.60
N GLN A 130 -13.67 0.51 -16.97
CA GLN A 130 -12.48 0.60 -17.83
C GLN A 130 -11.33 1.24 -17.06
N ILE A 131 -10.27 0.49 -16.84
CA ILE A 131 -9.04 0.96 -16.19
C ILE A 131 -8.31 1.87 -17.17
N VAL A 132 -7.98 3.08 -16.70
CA VAL A 132 -7.20 4.06 -17.44
C VAL A 132 -5.72 3.87 -17.11
N THR A 133 -5.38 3.86 -15.81
CA THR A 133 -4.00 3.74 -15.34
C THR A 133 -3.93 3.16 -13.92
N ILE A 134 -2.80 2.55 -13.58
CA ILE A 134 -2.44 2.25 -12.19
C ILE A 134 -1.14 2.98 -11.85
N THR A 135 -1.22 4.04 -11.05
CA THR A 135 -0.05 4.91 -10.78
C THR A 135 0.02 5.32 -9.31
N GLN A 136 1.11 5.97 -8.91
CA GLN A 136 1.24 6.57 -7.57
C GLN A 136 0.61 7.97 -7.48
N LYS A 137 -0.42 8.22 -8.30
CA LYS A 137 -1.12 9.50 -8.36
C LYS A 137 -2.62 9.30 -8.52
N PHE A 138 -3.38 10.00 -7.69
CA PHE A 138 -4.81 10.15 -7.90
C PHE A 138 -5.07 11.10 -9.09
N ASN A 139 -5.86 10.65 -10.06
CA ASN A 139 -6.43 11.57 -11.06
C ASN A 139 -7.48 12.47 -10.40
N LEU A 140 -8.28 11.89 -9.50
CA LEU A 140 -9.22 12.58 -8.63
C LEU A 140 -8.72 12.50 -7.19
N PHE A 141 -7.95 13.51 -6.77
CA PHE A 141 -7.42 13.53 -5.42
C PHE A 141 -8.56 13.71 -4.39
N PRO A 142 -8.59 12.94 -3.30
CA PRO A 142 -9.62 13.09 -2.27
C PRO A 142 -9.59 14.51 -1.70
N ARG A 143 -10.71 15.22 -1.79
CA ARG A 143 -10.79 16.63 -1.35
C ARG A 143 -10.98 16.76 0.15
N MET A 144 -11.68 15.81 0.73
CA MET A 144 -12.12 15.82 2.13
C MET A 144 -11.67 14.55 2.86
N GLY A 145 -11.46 14.68 4.17
CA GLY A 145 -11.00 13.56 5.01
C GLY A 145 -9.55 13.15 4.79
N VAL A 146 -8.76 13.95 4.07
CA VAL A 146 -7.31 13.77 3.92
C VAL A 146 -6.57 14.32 5.15
N PRO A 147 -5.59 13.60 5.71
CA PRO A 147 -4.81 14.12 6.83
C PRO A 147 -4.03 15.37 6.45
N ASN A 148 -4.18 16.44 7.24
CA ASN A 148 -3.49 17.71 7.01
C ASN A 148 -2.05 17.68 7.53
N THR A 149 -1.13 17.00 6.82
CA THR A 149 0.29 16.95 7.21
C THR A 149 1.25 16.94 6.02
N LYS A 150 2.46 17.47 6.23
CA LYS A 150 3.56 17.44 5.25
C LYS A 150 4.12 16.04 4.98
N ASP A 151 3.90 15.10 5.90
CA ASP A 151 4.42 13.72 5.83
C ASP A 151 3.35 12.75 5.29
N LEU A 152 2.81 13.05 4.10
CA LEU A 152 1.82 12.24 3.40
C LEU A 152 2.43 11.69 2.11
N LYS A 153 2.16 10.42 1.79
CA LYS A 153 2.61 9.75 0.57
C LYS A 153 1.42 9.09 -0.12
N GLU A 154 1.27 9.35 -1.42
CA GLU A 154 0.37 8.61 -2.30
C GLU A 154 0.95 7.22 -2.57
N ASP A 155 0.18 6.18 -2.26
CA ASP A 155 0.48 4.80 -2.66
C ASP A 155 -0.01 4.58 -4.10
N TYR A 156 -0.04 3.32 -4.57
CA TYR A 156 -0.66 3.02 -5.87
C TYR A 156 -2.17 3.25 -5.83
N VAL A 157 -2.69 3.72 -6.96
CA VAL A 157 -4.08 4.12 -7.21
C VAL A 157 -4.52 3.55 -8.55
N ILE A 158 -5.68 2.91 -8.58
CA ILE A 158 -6.38 2.53 -9.82
C ILE A 158 -7.25 3.72 -10.23
N ASN A 159 -6.97 4.29 -11.39
CA ASN A 159 -7.82 5.28 -12.03
C ASN A 159 -8.64 4.59 -13.14
N PHE A 160 -9.95 4.70 -13.09
CA PHE A 160 -10.88 3.99 -13.99
C PHE A 160 -12.14 4.81 -14.24
N TYR A 161 -12.97 4.40 -15.21
CA TYR A 161 -14.27 5.03 -15.46
C TYR A 161 -15.39 4.03 -15.73
N GLU A 162 -16.63 4.48 -15.52
CA GLU A 162 -17.88 3.85 -15.98
C GLU A 162 -18.80 4.95 -16.52
N ASN A 163 -19.26 4.84 -17.76
CA ASN A 163 -20.28 5.74 -18.34
C ASN A 163 -20.00 7.24 -18.07
N ASP A 164 -18.82 7.72 -18.46
CA ASP A 164 -18.34 9.11 -18.29
C ASP A 164 -18.10 9.60 -16.85
N ILE A 165 -18.25 8.72 -15.85
CA ILE A 165 -17.88 8.95 -14.46
C ILE A 165 -16.46 8.45 -14.24
N ASN A 166 -15.56 9.35 -13.84
CA ASN A 166 -14.20 9.00 -13.46
C ASN A 166 -14.15 8.57 -12.00
N TYR A 167 -13.27 7.62 -11.71
CA TYR A 167 -13.01 7.09 -10.38
C TYR A 167 -11.50 7.03 -10.13
N SER A 168 -11.12 7.25 -8.88
CA SER A 168 -9.79 6.99 -8.35
C SER A 168 -9.90 6.22 -7.04
N PHE A 169 -9.32 5.02 -6.99
CA PHE A 169 -9.31 4.17 -5.82
C PHE A 169 -7.88 3.84 -5.39
N GLY A 170 -7.55 4.07 -4.13
CA GLY A 170 -6.23 3.76 -3.61
C GLY A 170 -6.05 4.15 -2.16
N THR A 171 -4.80 4.29 -1.75
CA THR A 171 -4.44 4.58 -0.36
C THR A 171 -3.48 5.75 -0.24
N LEU A 172 -3.56 6.46 0.88
CA LEU A 172 -2.59 7.44 1.32
C LEU A 172 -1.94 6.94 2.61
N THR A 173 -0.62 6.96 2.68
CA THR A 173 0.09 6.65 3.93
C THR A 173 0.56 7.95 4.58
N ARG A 174 0.25 8.12 5.87
CA ARG A 174 0.73 9.22 6.70
C ARG A 174 1.80 8.71 7.65
N ARG A 175 2.85 9.51 7.87
CA ARG A 175 3.74 9.34 9.01
C ARG A 175 3.39 10.35 10.09
N GLU A 176 3.23 9.84 11.30
CA GLU A 176 2.95 10.59 12.50
C GLU A 176 4.12 10.44 13.46
N VAL A 177 4.57 11.56 14.02
CA VAL A 177 5.57 11.57 15.09
C VAL A 177 4.84 12.00 16.35
N ASN A 178 4.67 11.06 17.28
CA ASN A 178 4.04 11.28 18.57
C ASN A 178 5.14 11.40 19.63
N GLY A 179 4.96 12.31 20.59
CA GLY A 179 5.97 12.56 21.63
C GLY A 179 6.93 13.70 21.30
N TRP A 180 7.87 13.97 22.21
CA TRP A 180 8.82 15.08 22.14
C TRP A 180 10.22 14.60 22.55
N GLY A 181 11.25 14.89 21.74
CA GLY A 181 12.64 14.63 22.10
C GLY A 181 13.03 13.15 22.01
N LYS A 182 13.38 12.52 23.14
CA LYS A 182 13.86 11.12 23.17
C LYS A 182 12.73 10.08 23.13
N ASP A 183 11.50 10.51 23.37
CA ASP A 183 10.30 9.67 23.40
C ASP A 183 9.47 9.80 22.11
N GLU A 184 10.12 10.20 21.00
CA GLU A 184 9.48 10.26 19.68
C GLU A 184 9.17 8.84 19.20
N GLU A 185 7.88 8.52 19.13
CA GLU A 185 7.37 7.32 18.49
C GLU A 185 6.87 7.68 17.09
N VAL A 186 7.35 6.94 16.09
CA VAL A 186 6.94 7.12 14.69
C VAL A 186 5.90 6.06 14.35
N THR A 187 4.67 6.49 14.08
CA THR A 187 3.60 5.63 13.59
C THR A 187 3.33 5.91 12.12
N TYR A 188 2.98 4.88 11.37
CA TYR A 188 2.53 5.03 9.99
C TYR A 188 1.09 4.53 9.89
N THR A 189 0.21 5.37 9.35
CA THR A 189 -1.22 5.08 9.24
C THR A 189 -1.63 5.17 7.77
N ARG A 190 -2.28 4.13 7.26
CA ARG A 190 -2.74 4.04 5.87
C ARG A 190 -4.24 4.26 5.79
N TYR A 191 -4.66 5.12 4.87
CA TYR A 191 -6.03 5.58 4.70
C TYR A 191 -6.52 5.22 3.30
N PRO A 192 -7.53 4.35 3.17
CA PRO A 192 -8.12 4.04 1.87
C PRO A 192 -9.19 5.05 1.45
N TYR A 193 -9.16 5.38 0.16
CA TYR A 193 -10.08 6.33 -0.46
C TYR A 193 -10.64 5.79 -1.77
N LEU A 194 -11.92 6.06 -2.00
CA LEU A 194 -12.55 6.03 -3.32
C LEU A 194 -13.08 7.43 -3.63
N THR A 195 -12.66 8.02 -4.73
CA THR A 195 -13.18 9.32 -5.20
C THR A 195 -13.79 9.16 -6.59
N LEU A 196 -14.92 9.82 -6.84
CA LEU A 196 -15.54 9.88 -8.15
C LEU A 196 -16.13 11.25 -8.47
N ASP A 197 -16.23 11.56 -9.76
CA ASP A 197 -16.83 12.80 -10.26
C ASP A 197 -18.37 12.67 -10.34
N VAL A 198 -19.06 13.38 -9.46
CA VAL A 198 -20.53 13.47 -9.41
C VAL A 198 -20.97 14.83 -9.97
N LYS A 199 -20.82 15.01 -11.28
CA LYS A 199 -21.06 16.27 -12.01
C LYS A 199 -22.48 16.83 -11.86
N GLN A 200 -23.43 16.01 -11.41
CA GLN A 200 -24.85 16.35 -11.33
C GLN A 200 -25.21 17.22 -10.11
N MET A 201 -24.35 17.31 -9.10
CA MET A 201 -24.62 18.05 -7.85
C MET A 201 -23.42 18.88 -7.37
N PRO A 202 -22.92 19.85 -8.17
CA PRO A 202 -21.71 20.59 -7.83
C PRO A 202 -21.85 21.48 -6.58
N GLU A 203 -23.07 21.95 -6.28
CA GLU A 203 -23.35 22.86 -5.17
C GLU A 203 -23.54 22.15 -3.81
N LEU A 204 -23.65 20.81 -3.83
CA LEU A 204 -23.89 20.03 -2.61
C LEU A 204 -22.58 19.88 -1.83
N VAL A 205 -22.56 20.42 -0.61
CA VAL A 205 -21.54 20.13 0.40
C VAL A 205 -22.19 19.34 1.51
N ALA A 206 -21.89 18.04 1.57
CA ALA A 206 -22.49 17.15 2.54
C ALA A 206 -21.52 16.11 3.09
N THR A 207 -21.82 15.62 4.28
CA THR A 207 -21.13 14.50 4.92
C THR A 207 -22.16 13.50 5.42
N ILE A 208 -22.00 12.24 5.03
CA ILE A 208 -22.77 11.10 5.52
C ILE A 208 -21.79 10.16 6.21
N LYS A 209 -22.04 9.82 7.48
CA LYS A 209 -21.16 8.93 8.27
C LYS A 209 -21.96 8.13 9.27
N ALA A 210 -21.32 7.17 9.93
CA ALA A 210 -21.95 6.43 11.01
C ALA A 210 -22.43 7.35 12.16
N MET A 211 -23.60 7.10 12.73
CA MET A 211 -24.22 7.95 13.76
C MET A 211 -23.34 8.11 15.02
N HIS A 212 -22.59 7.08 15.39
CA HIS A 212 -21.76 7.06 16.61
C HIS A 212 -20.54 8.00 16.56
N THR A 213 -20.12 8.48 15.38
CA THR A 213 -19.01 9.45 15.23
C THR A 213 -19.46 10.91 15.31
N PHE A 214 -20.73 11.17 15.66
CA PHE A 214 -21.22 12.51 15.96
C PHE A 214 -21.11 12.79 17.47
N LEU A 215 -20.10 13.56 17.87
CA LEU A 215 -20.07 14.14 19.20
C LEU A 215 -21.32 15.02 19.37
N LYS A 216 -22.18 14.71 20.35
CA LYS A 216 -23.42 15.45 20.69
C LYS A 216 -23.25 16.97 20.82
N ILE A 217 -22.02 17.44 21.06
CA ILE A 217 -21.63 18.85 21.22
C ILE A 217 -21.48 19.61 19.88
N PHE A 218 -21.38 18.92 18.74
CA PHE A 218 -21.46 19.54 17.40
C PHE A 218 -22.84 19.37 16.76
N LYS A 219 -23.90 19.24 17.57
CA LYS A 219 -25.29 19.51 17.14
C LYS A 219 -25.44 21.01 16.81
N THR A 220 -24.66 21.51 15.87
CA THR A 220 -24.82 22.83 15.29
C THR A 220 -25.99 22.74 14.32
N ARG A 221 -27.14 23.24 14.79
CA ARG A 221 -28.33 23.79 14.10
C ARG A 221 -28.94 23.15 12.83
N ASP A 222 -28.26 22.29 12.07
CA ASP A 222 -28.74 21.79 10.77
C ASP A 222 -28.49 20.29 10.59
N ASN A 223 -28.93 19.45 11.54
CA ASN A 223 -29.18 18.06 11.17
C ASN A 223 -30.37 18.07 10.20
N THR A 224 -30.14 17.71 8.94
CA THR A 224 -31.24 17.46 8.02
C THR A 224 -32.01 16.26 8.54
N THR A 225 -33.18 16.49 9.14
CA THR A 225 -34.10 15.42 9.51
C THR A 225 -34.61 14.77 8.22
N LEU A 226 -34.37 13.48 8.09
CA LEU A 226 -34.88 12.64 7.02
C LEU A 226 -36.07 11.83 7.54
N GLU A 227 -37.01 11.48 6.68
CA GLU A 227 -38.27 10.85 7.11
C GLU A 227 -38.12 9.39 7.60
N SER A 228 -36.89 8.85 7.64
CA SER A 228 -36.60 7.47 8.05
C SER A 228 -35.91 7.39 9.41
N THR A 229 -36.67 6.99 10.43
CA THR A 229 -36.16 6.76 11.80
C THR A 229 -35.12 5.64 11.89
N GLU A 230 -35.12 4.68 10.95
CA GLU A 230 -34.11 3.62 10.91
C GLU A 230 -32.78 4.12 10.35
N PHE A 231 -32.84 4.92 9.28
CA PHE A 231 -31.66 5.54 8.70
C PHE A 231 -30.94 6.43 9.72
N GLU A 232 -31.68 7.29 10.42
CA GLU A 232 -31.13 8.21 11.42
C GLU A 232 -30.52 7.51 12.65
N LYS A 233 -30.81 6.23 12.88
CA LYS A 233 -30.13 5.42 13.92
C LYS A 233 -28.74 4.98 13.47
N MET A 234 -28.54 4.77 12.17
CA MET A 234 -27.30 4.22 11.60
C MET A 234 -26.39 5.32 11.06
N PHE A 235 -26.97 6.36 10.46
CA PHE A 235 -26.25 7.43 9.77
C PHE A 235 -26.51 8.80 10.37
N ALA A 236 -25.48 9.64 10.36
CA ALA A 236 -25.58 11.07 10.57
C ALA A 236 -25.29 11.80 9.25
N VAL A 237 -26.13 12.79 8.94
CA VAL A 237 -26.04 13.60 7.72
C VAL A 237 -25.89 15.07 8.11
N ASN A 238 -24.86 15.71 7.56
CA ASN A 238 -24.68 17.16 7.60
C ASN A 238 -24.63 17.66 6.16
N ALA A 239 -25.42 18.66 5.80
CA ALA A 239 -25.45 19.21 4.45
C ALA A 239 -25.71 20.71 4.48
N ASN A 240 -25.12 21.44 3.52
CA ASN A 240 -25.37 22.86 3.31
C ASN A 240 -26.77 23.16 2.74
N ASP A 241 -27.39 22.19 2.05
CA ASP A 241 -28.70 22.33 1.40
C ASP A 241 -29.58 21.09 1.65
N GLN A 242 -30.72 21.29 2.31
CA GLN A 242 -31.67 20.22 2.64
C GLN A 242 -32.43 19.66 1.42
N ILE A 243 -32.66 20.47 0.39
CA ILE A 243 -33.36 20.06 -0.83
C ILE A 243 -32.43 19.18 -1.66
N LEU A 244 -31.18 19.59 -1.86
CA LEU A 244 -30.21 18.84 -2.64
C LEU A 244 -29.88 17.49 -1.98
N ILE A 245 -29.65 17.45 -0.67
CA ILE A 245 -29.38 16.18 0.02
C ILE A 245 -30.57 15.22 0.00
N ARG A 246 -31.82 15.72 -0.02
CA ARG A 246 -33.02 14.89 -0.16
C ARG A 246 -33.22 14.36 -1.58
N LYS A 247 -32.75 15.08 -2.60
CA LYS A 247 -32.71 14.57 -3.98
C LYS A 247 -31.69 13.43 -4.12
N LEU A 248 -30.56 13.52 -3.42
CA LEU A 248 -29.57 12.45 -3.36
C LEU A 248 -30.08 11.25 -2.56
N LEU A 249 -30.60 11.48 -1.35
CA LEU A 249 -31.09 10.46 -0.42
C LEU A 249 -32.56 10.13 -0.66
N THR A 250 -32.86 9.65 -1.87
CA THR A 250 -34.19 9.13 -2.20
C THR A 250 -34.56 7.95 -1.28
N PRO A 251 -35.85 7.61 -1.12
CA PRO A 251 -36.27 6.46 -0.32
C PRO A 251 -35.55 5.15 -0.71
N LYS A 252 -35.30 4.94 -2.01
CA LYS A 252 -34.57 3.78 -2.52
C LYS A 252 -33.10 3.78 -2.08
N VAL A 253 -32.42 4.93 -2.18
CA VAL A 253 -31.02 5.08 -1.75
C VAL A 253 -30.90 4.84 -0.24
N ILE A 254 -31.83 5.39 0.55
CA ILE A 254 -31.90 5.19 2.01
C ILE A 254 -32.01 3.71 2.37
N VAL A 255 -32.94 2.97 1.72
CA VAL A 255 -33.13 1.54 1.97
C VAL A 255 -31.86 0.75 1.63
N ASN A 256 -31.28 1.00 0.45
CA ASN A 256 -30.06 0.31 0.02
C ASN A 256 -28.87 0.58 0.96
N LEU A 257 -28.73 1.82 1.44
CA LEU A 257 -27.69 2.18 2.43
C LEU A 257 -27.90 1.47 3.77
N ILE A 258 -29.15 1.34 4.23
CA ILE A 258 -29.46 0.58 5.46
C ILE A 258 -29.12 -0.89 5.29
N GLU A 259 -29.50 -1.50 4.17
CA GLU A 259 -29.20 -2.91 3.88
C GLU A 259 -27.69 -3.14 3.83
N LEU A 260 -26.96 -2.31 3.09
CA LEU A 260 -25.50 -2.40 3.01
C LEU A 260 -24.84 -2.20 4.38
N ALA A 261 -25.31 -1.25 5.19
CA ALA A 261 -24.80 -1.03 6.54
C ALA A 261 -25.11 -2.15 7.54
N LYS A 262 -26.11 -3.00 7.27
CA LYS A 262 -26.40 -4.20 8.09
C LYS A 262 -25.47 -5.36 7.75
N GLU A 263 -25.06 -5.45 6.48
CA GLU A 263 -24.13 -6.49 6.00
C GLU A 263 -22.68 -6.14 6.32
N GLU A 264 -22.32 -4.86 6.25
CA GLU A 264 -20.98 -4.38 6.47
C GLU A 264 -20.70 -4.06 7.95
N THR A 265 -19.52 -4.46 8.42
CA THR A 265 -19.13 -4.23 9.83
C THR A 265 -18.87 -2.76 10.14
N LYS A 266 -18.54 -1.95 9.14
CA LYS A 266 -18.08 -0.57 9.29
C LYS A 266 -18.63 0.30 8.17
N ILE A 267 -19.33 1.37 8.56
CA ILE A 267 -19.89 2.36 7.63
C ILE A 267 -18.80 3.40 7.31
N PRO A 268 -18.40 3.57 6.04
CA PRO A 268 -17.41 4.57 5.67
C PRO A 268 -17.98 5.99 5.78
N THR A 269 -17.08 6.97 5.81
CA THR A 269 -17.50 8.37 5.73
C THR A 269 -17.54 8.82 4.28
N MET A 270 -18.67 9.35 3.85
CA MET A 270 -18.90 9.85 2.50
C MET A 270 -18.97 11.38 2.53
N TYR A 271 -18.14 12.03 1.73
CA TYR A 271 -18.09 13.47 1.55
C TYR A 271 -18.52 13.84 0.14
N PHE A 272 -19.47 14.77 0.03
CA PHE A 272 -19.86 15.40 -1.21
C PHE A 272 -19.34 16.83 -1.18
N ASP A 273 -18.53 17.20 -2.17
CA ASP A 273 -17.96 18.56 -2.28
C ASP A 273 -17.53 18.87 -3.72
N ASP A 274 -17.93 20.05 -4.20
CA ASP A 274 -17.61 20.60 -5.53
C ASP A 274 -17.77 19.57 -6.67
N GLY A 275 -18.89 18.84 -6.65
CA GLY A 275 -19.23 17.87 -7.69
C GLY A 275 -18.42 16.58 -7.65
N SER A 276 -17.83 16.25 -6.51
CA SER A 276 -17.15 14.98 -6.27
C SER A 276 -17.72 14.26 -5.04
N LEU A 277 -17.71 12.92 -5.08
CA LEU A 277 -17.92 12.08 -3.90
C LEU A 277 -16.58 11.46 -3.50
N THR A 278 -16.12 11.73 -2.28
CA THR A 278 -14.98 11.06 -1.64
C THR A 278 -15.46 10.18 -0.51
N ILE A 279 -15.22 8.87 -0.62
CA ILE A 279 -15.49 7.88 0.43
C ILE A 279 -14.19 7.54 1.14
N VAL A 280 -14.20 7.68 2.46
CA VAL A 280 -13.08 7.40 3.36
C VAL A 280 -13.39 6.14 4.17
N PHE A 281 -12.53 5.14 4.04
CA PHE A 281 -12.64 3.88 4.78
C PHE A 281 -11.76 3.88 6.02
N ASP A 282 -11.95 2.86 6.85
CA ASP A 282 -11.17 2.68 8.06
C ASP A 282 -9.67 2.60 7.76
N ASN A 283 -8.91 3.34 8.56
CA ASN A 283 -7.46 3.33 8.50
C ASN A 283 -6.87 2.17 9.31
N TYR A 284 -5.60 1.89 9.05
CA TYR A 284 -4.86 0.86 9.78
C TYR A 284 -3.37 1.21 9.84
N PHE A 285 -2.70 0.66 10.86
CA PHE A 285 -1.27 0.88 11.08
C PHE A 285 -0.42 0.01 10.15
N VAL A 286 0.70 0.57 9.71
CA VAL A 286 1.68 -0.10 8.87
C VAL A 286 3.09 0.19 9.40
N ASN A 287 4.08 -0.61 8.99
CA ASN A 287 5.43 -0.49 9.57
C ASN A 287 6.26 0.64 8.98
N SER A 288 5.93 1.11 7.77
CA SER A 288 6.65 2.17 7.06
C SER A 288 5.88 2.67 5.83
N PHE A 289 6.35 3.76 5.20
CA PHE A 289 5.85 4.23 3.89
C PHE A 289 5.96 3.22 2.76
N ASP A 290 6.87 2.25 2.86
CA ASP A 290 7.10 1.26 1.80
C ASP A 290 6.48 -0.09 2.14
N ASP A 291 5.79 -0.20 3.28
CA ASP A 291 5.11 -1.43 3.70
C ASP A 291 4.05 -1.83 2.65
N PRO A 292 4.17 -3.01 2.03
CA PRO A 292 3.23 -3.49 1.03
C PRO A 292 1.86 -3.89 1.61
N GLN A 293 1.70 -4.02 2.92
CA GLN A 293 0.46 -4.49 3.51
C GLN A 293 -0.74 -3.56 3.21
N GLY A 294 -1.76 -4.07 2.52
CA GLY A 294 -3.02 -3.37 2.29
C GLY A 294 -2.97 -2.22 1.29
N ARG A 295 -1.83 -1.97 0.63
CA ARG A 295 -1.79 -1.07 -0.52
C ARG A 295 -2.05 -1.83 -1.81
N LEU A 296 -2.57 -1.15 -2.81
CA LEU A 296 -2.63 -1.66 -4.18
C LEU A 296 -1.22 -2.01 -4.68
N LEU A 297 -1.10 -3.09 -5.45
CA LEU A 297 0.21 -3.63 -5.88
C LEU A 297 1.17 -3.86 -4.70
N GLY A 298 0.63 -4.28 -3.56
CA GLY A 298 1.31 -4.62 -2.31
C GLY A 298 2.08 -5.95 -2.37
N PHE A 299 2.92 -6.14 -3.38
CA PHE A 299 3.61 -7.43 -3.57
C PHE A 299 4.75 -7.65 -2.56
N TYR A 300 4.81 -8.87 -2.03
CA TYR A 300 5.89 -9.37 -1.20
C TYR A 300 6.89 -10.15 -2.06
N PHE A 301 7.99 -9.49 -2.43
CA PHE A 301 9.10 -10.12 -3.16
C PHE A 301 9.98 -10.96 -2.22
N ILE A 302 9.44 -12.08 -1.73
CA ILE A 302 10.13 -12.98 -0.81
C ILE A 302 9.98 -14.42 -1.28
N GLY A 303 11.11 -15.12 -1.45
CA GLY A 303 11.12 -16.54 -1.77
C GLY A 303 11.54 -16.85 -3.21
N THR A 304 10.97 -17.91 -3.75
CA THR A 304 11.23 -18.42 -5.09
C THR A 304 10.46 -17.64 -6.15
N TYR A 305 10.73 -17.97 -7.41
CA TYR A 305 9.99 -17.48 -8.55
C TYR A 305 8.48 -17.78 -8.44
N GLN A 306 8.12 -19.02 -8.07
CA GLN A 306 6.71 -19.43 -7.96
C GLN A 306 6.01 -18.66 -6.84
N ASP A 307 6.70 -18.45 -5.71
CA ASP A 307 6.14 -17.69 -4.58
C ASP A 307 5.76 -16.26 -4.99
N ILE A 308 6.54 -15.62 -5.86
CA ILE A 308 6.25 -14.27 -6.36
C ILE A 308 5.09 -14.27 -7.34
N LEU A 309 5.07 -15.21 -8.27
CA LEU A 309 3.98 -15.33 -9.23
C LEU A 309 2.64 -15.53 -8.50
N THR A 310 2.60 -16.46 -7.54
CA THR A 310 1.43 -16.68 -6.68
C THR A 310 1.09 -15.40 -5.90
N ASN A 311 2.08 -14.72 -5.32
CA ASN A 311 1.82 -13.48 -4.60
C ASN A 311 1.24 -12.36 -5.49
N ILE A 312 1.70 -12.22 -6.73
CA ILE A 312 1.14 -11.25 -7.68
C ILE A 312 -0.32 -11.57 -7.97
N ILE A 313 -0.62 -12.84 -8.30
CA ILE A 313 -1.98 -13.30 -8.59
C ILE A 313 -2.91 -13.06 -7.40
N ASP A 314 -2.47 -13.42 -6.19
CA ASP A 314 -3.29 -13.30 -4.98
C ASP A 314 -3.56 -11.83 -4.63
N VAL A 315 -2.54 -10.97 -4.72
CA VAL A 315 -2.70 -9.53 -4.45
C VAL A 315 -3.64 -8.88 -5.46
N ILE A 316 -3.52 -9.20 -6.76
CA ILE A 316 -4.42 -8.65 -7.78
C ILE A 316 -5.87 -9.09 -7.52
N HIS A 317 -6.10 -10.37 -7.17
CA HIS A 317 -7.43 -10.83 -6.79
C HIS A 317 -7.98 -10.08 -5.58
N GLN A 318 -7.19 -9.97 -4.51
CA GLN A 318 -7.59 -9.27 -3.28
C GLN A 318 -7.91 -7.80 -3.55
N ASP A 319 -7.09 -7.13 -4.35
CA ASP A 319 -7.29 -5.72 -4.69
C ASP A 319 -8.58 -5.52 -5.51
N ILE A 320 -8.91 -6.44 -6.43
CA ILE A 320 -10.15 -6.39 -7.20
C ILE A 320 -11.36 -6.65 -6.33
N GLU A 321 -11.33 -7.69 -5.49
CA GLU A 321 -12.41 -7.98 -4.53
C GLU A 321 -12.65 -6.78 -3.62
N TRP A 322 -11.57 -6.17 -3.12
CA TRP A 322 -11.65 -4.99 -2.28
C TRP A 322 -12.26 -3.79 -3.01
N LEU A 323 -11.82 -3.51 -4.25
CA LEU A 323 -12.41 -2.47 -5.10
C LEU A 323 -13.91 -2.72 -5.32
N LEU A 324 -14.31 -3.97 -5.59
CA LEU A 324 -15.73 -4.30 -5.81
C LEU A 324 -16.57 -4.11 -4.55
N THR A 325 -16.07 -4.48 -3.38
CA THR A 325 -16.74 -4.20 -2.09
C THR A 325 -16.89 -2.69 -1.87
N VAL A 326 -15.81 -1.94 -2.07
CA VAL A 326 -15.81 -0.48 -1.91
C VAL A 326 -16.79 0.20 -2.88
N LEU A 327 -16.89 -0.28 -4.12
CA LEU A 327 -17.83 0.23 -5.11
C LEU A 327 -19.30 0.01 -4.74
N GLN A 328 -19.65 -0.96 -3.89
CA GLN A 328 -21.04 -1.15 -3.46
C GLN A 328 -21.61 0.10 -2.80
N TRP A 329 -20.79 0.85 -2.06
CA TRP A 329 -21.17 2.12 -1.43
C TRP A 329 -21.49 3.24 -2.44
N VAL A 330 -21.00 3.13 -3.67
CA VAL A 330 -21.35 4.05 -4.76
C VAL A 330 -22.58 3.56 -5.51
N LEU A 331 -22.71 2.25 -5.70
CA LEU A 331 -23.79 1.64 -6.47
C LEU A 331 -25.18 1.82 -5.86
N VAL A 332 -25.27 2.17 -4.58
CA VAL A 332 -26.54 2.53 -3.93
C VAL A 332 -27.14 3.82 -4.49
N TYR A 333 -26.31 4.72 -5.02
CA TYR A 333 -26.71 6.01 -5.59
C TYR A 333 -27.04 5.88 -7.08
N ASP A 334 -27.94 6.74 -7.54
CA ASP A 334 -28.27 6.88 -8.96
C ASP A 334 -27.66 8.17 -9.50
N PHE A 335 -26.40 8.09 -9.93
CA PHE A 335 -25.65 9.22 -10.50
C PHE A 335 -25.78 9.30 -12.04
N ARG A 336 -26.81 8.69 -12.61
CA ARG A 336 -27.05 8.63 -14.07
C ARG A 336 -27.97 9.73 -14.56
#